data_AF-R9LJ59-F1
#
_entry.id   AF-R9LJ59-F1
#
_cell.length_a   1.000
_cell.length_b   1.000
_cell.length_c   1.000
_cell.angle_alpha   90.00
_cell.angle_beta   90.00
_cell.angle_gamma   90.00
#
_symmetry.space_group_name_H-M   'P 1'
#
loop_
_entity.id
_entity.type
_entity.pdbx_description
1 polymer ?
#
loop_
_entity_poly.entity_id
_entity_poly.type
_entity_poly.pdbx_seq_one_letter_code
_entity_poly.pdbx_strand_id
1 'polypeptide(L)'
;MRDISAKRAVELRWPEVSGIVAKEIKEVLGLQVQCRANVVDGSFWDVTFINCRLPLPKLCQLLQATQAAPEDWEDALPDEGGTDVGGIGIVLAEKLIARHLHLTWEHHLITADSLWLVGVADIPC
;
A
#
# COMPACT_ATOMS: atom_id res chain seq x y z
N MET A 1 -3.96 32.56 20.29
CA MET A 1 -3.71 31.92 18.99
C MET A 1 -3.91 30.44 19.20
N ARG A 2 -4.72 29.76 18.36
CA ARG A 2 -4.78 28.29 18.40
C ARG A 2 -3.37 27.77 18.10
N ASP A 3 -2.92 26.75 18.83
CA ASP A 3 -1.69 26.03 18.52
C ASP A 3 -1.85 25.37 17.15
N ILE A 4 -1.41 26.05 16.10
CA ILE A 4 -1.40 25.54 14.74
C ILE A 4 -0.01 24.97 14.49
N SER A 5 0.07 23.70 14.13
CA SER A 5 1.32 23.05 13.72
C SER A 5 1.33 22.81 12.21
N ALA A 6 2.46 23.10 11.56
CA ALA A 6 2.68 22.77 10.16
C ALA A 6 3.16 21.33 10.04
N LYS A 7 2.63 20.58 9.05
CA LYS A 7 3.03 19.20 8.75
C LYS A 7 3.48 19.11 7.30
N ARG A 8 4.51 18.31 7.04
CA ARG A 8 4.94 17.98 5.68
C ARG A 8 3.94 17.02 5.04
N ALA A 9 3.72 17.17 3.74
CA ALA A 9 2.89 16.26 2.96
C ALA A 9 3.59 15.84 1.67
N VAL A 10 3.31 14.63 1.22
CA VAL A 10 3.77 14.06 -0.06
C VAL A 10 2.55 13.65 -0.85
N GLU A 11 2.48 14.06 -2.11
CA GLU A 11 1.46 13.65 -3.06
C GLU A 11 1.97 12.46 -3.88
N LEU A 12 1.15 11.42 -3.99
CA LEU A 12 1.36 10.29 -4.88
C LEU A 12 0.14 10.15 -5.78
N ARG A 13 0.29 10.38 -7.09
CA ARG A 13 -0.81 10.15 -8.02
C ARG A 13 -1.14 8.66 -8.09
N TRP A 14 -2.39 8.28 -8.36
CA TRP A 14 -2.78 6.87 -8.42
C TRP A 14 -1.93 5.99 -9.37
N PRO A 15 -1.45 6.47 -10.53
CA PRO A 15 -0.49 5.73 -11.35
C PRO A 15 0.88 5.53 -10.67
N GLU A 16 1.33 6.49 -9.85
CA GLU A 16 2.58 6.40 -9.09
C GLU A 16 2.43 5.38 -7.95
N VAL A 17 1.30 5.40 -7.23
CA VAL A 17 0.93 4.37 -6.24
C VAL A 17 1.00 2.97 -6.86
N SER A 18 0.35 2.81 -8.02
CA SER A 18 0.35 1.53 -8.75
C SER A 18 1.77 1.11 -9.16
N GLY A 19 2.59 2.06 -9.62
CA GLY A 19 3.97 1.82 -10.03
C GLY A 19 4.89 1.44 -8.85
N ILE A 20 4.71 2.08 -7.69
CA ILE A 20 5.46 1.76 -6.47
C ILE A 20 5.13 0.34 -6.01
N VAL A 21 3.85 -0.01 -5.92
CA VAL A 21 3.43 -1.35 -5.49
C VAL A 21 3.95 -2.42 -6.46
N ALA A 22 3.88 -2.18 -7.77
CA ALA A 22 4.43 -3.11 -8.76
C ALA A 22 5.95 -3.30 -8.63
N LYS A 23 6.71 -2.24 -8.31
CA LYS A 23 8.15 -2.32 -8.05
C LYS A 23 8.46 -3.14 -6.81
N GLU A 24 7.77 -2.87 -5.69
CA GLU A 24 7.97 -3.64 -4.46
C GLU A 24 7.65 -5.12 -4.64
N ILE A 25 6.55 -5.44 -5.35
CA ILE A 25 6.22 -6.83 -5.70
C ILE A 25 7.35 -7.50 -6.50
N LYS A 26 7.92 -6.78 -7.47
CA LYS A 26 9.06 -7.27 -8.25
C LYS A 26 10.30 -7.47 -7.39
N GLU A 27 10.59 -6.55 -6.47
CA GLU A 27 11.77 -6.61 -5.61
C GLU A 27 11.66 -7.74 -4.57
N VAL A 28 10.51 -7.88 -3.91
CA VAL A 28 10.30 -8.89 -2.87
C VAL A 28 10.09 -10.29 -3.47
N LEU A 29 9.30 -10.40 -4.54
CA LEU A 29 8.87 -11.70 -5.07
C LEU A 29 9.57 -12.13 -6.35
N GLY A 30 10.28 -11.24 -7.03
CA GLY A 30 10.84 -11.47 -8.36
C GLY A 30 9.79 -11.51 -9.48
N LEU A 31 8.56 -11.04 -9.22
CA LEU A 31 7.43 -11.15 -10.13
C LEU A 31 7.08 -9.81 -10.77
N GLN A 32 6.90 -9.78 -12.09
CA GLN A 32 6.34 -8.61 -12.76
C GLN A 32 4.81 -8.69 -12.72
N VAL A 33 4.20 -7.78 -11.98
CA VAL A 33 2.74 -7.67 -11.85
C VAL A 33 2.32 -6.27 -12.31
N GLN A 34 1.31 -6.21 -13.16
CA GLN A 34 0.67 -4.94 -13.48
C GLN A 34 -0.35 -4.61 -12.39
N CYS A 35 -0.19 -3.46 -11.78
CA CYS A 35 -1.05 -2.98 -10.69
C CYS A 35 -1.92 -1.83 -11.19
N ARG A 36 -3.12 -1.72 -10.62
CA ARG A 36 -3.99 -0.54 -10.77
C ARG A 36 -4.61 -0.21 -9.41
N ALA A 37 -4.38 1.01 -8.96
CA ALA A 37 -5.14 1.57 -7.85
C ALA A 37 -6.59 1.82 -8.27
N ASN A 38 -7.54 1.31 -7.49
CA ASN A 38 -8.97 1.62 -7.64
C ASN A 38 -9.42 2.41 -6.42
N VAL A 39 -10.16 3.50 -6.65
CA VAL A 39 -10.53 4.45 -5.61
C VAL A 39 -12.04 4.53 -5.51
N VAL A 40 -12.56 4.44 -4.29
CA VAL A 40 -13.98 4.55 -3.98
C VAL A 40 -14.20 5.84 -3.21
N ASP A 41 -14.57 6.88 -3.95
CA ASP A 41 -15.07 8.19 -3.50
C ASP A 41 -14.49 8.70 -2.15
N GLY A 42 -13.16 8.73 -2.04
CA GLY A 42 -12.44 9.32 -0.90
C GLY A 42 -12.48 8.52 0.41
N SER A 43 -13.19 7.39 0.46
CA SER A 43 -13.32 6.58 1.69
C SER A 43 -12.47 5.32 1.68
N PHE A 44 -12.17 4.80 0.49
CA PHE A 44 -11.47 3.54 0.34
C PHE A 44 -10.68 3.49 -0.97
N TRP A 45 -9.60 2.72 -0.99
CA TRP A 45 -8.91 2.35 -2.21
C TRP A 45 -8.26 0.97 -2.07
N ASP A 46 -7.98 0.33 -3.20
CA ASP A 46 -7.22 -0.92 -3.25
C ASP A 46 -6.26 -0.91 -4.43
N VAL A 47 -5.36 -1.88 -4.47
CA VAL A 47 -4.58 -2.19 -5.67
C VAL A 47 -5.01 -3.53 -6.22
N THR A 48 -5.62 -3.51 -7.39
CA THR A 48 -5.94 -4.72 -8.14
C THR A 48 -4.77 -5.13 -9.03
N PHE A 49 -4.53 -6.44 -9.09
CA PHE A 49 -3.59 -7.07 -10.01
C PHE A 49 -4.28 -7.35 -11.35
N ILE A 50 -3.72 -6.81 -12.43
CA ILE A 50 -4.31 -6.91 -13.75
C ILE A 50 -3.89 -8.21 -14.42
N ASN A 51 -4.88 -8.98 -14.90
CA ASN A 51 -4.70 -10.25 -15.62
C ASN A 51 -3.93 -11.34 -14.85
N CYS A 52 -3.81 -11.21 -13.53
CA CYS A 52 -3.20 -12.25 -12.70
C CYS A 52 -3.83 -12.28 -11.30
N ARG A 53 -3.63 -13.41 -10.61
CA ARG A 53 -3.92 -13.53 -9.19
C ARG A 53 -2.65 -13.92 -8.46
N LEU A 54 -2.43 -13.35 -7.28
CA LEU A 54 -1.24 -13.59 -6.49
C LEU A 54 -1.49 -14.76 -5.54
N PRO A 55 -0.73 -15.87 -5.61
CA PRO A 55 -0.89 -16.98 -4.69
C PRO A 55 -0.71 -16.57 -3.23
N LEU A 56 -1.46 -17.20 -2.32
CA LEU A 56 -1.41 -16.89 -0.89
C LEU A 56 0.00 -16.95 -0.30
N PRO A 57 0.87 -17.94 -0.61
CA PRO A 57 2.25 -17.94 -0.10
C PRO A 57 3.06 -16.71 -0.55
N LYS A 58 2.76 -16.17 -1.72
CA LYS A 58 3.39 -14.96 -2.24
C LYS A 58 2.85 -13.70 -1.58
N LEU A 59 1.56 -13.65 -1.27
CA LEU A 59 0.98 -12.61 -0.42
C LEU A 59 1.62 -12.60 0.97
N CYS A 60 1.76 -13.77 1.60
CA CYS A 60 2.43 -13.90 2.90
C CYS A 60 3.89 -13.42 2.86
N GLN A 61 4.60 -13.64 1.75
CA GLN A 61 5.96 -13.12 1.56
C GLN A 61 5.99 -11.57 1.54
N LEU A 62 5.00 -10.92 0.94
CA LEU A 62 4.88 -9.45 0.97
C LEU A 62 4.66 -8.95 2.40
N LEU A 63 3.70 -9.56 3.13
CA LEU A 63 3.42 -9.21 4.52
C LEU A 63 4.66 -9.34 5.41
N GLN A 64 5.42 -10.43 5.25
CA GLN A 64 6.69 -10.65 5.94
C GLN A 64 7.74 -9.59 5.60
N ALA A 65 7.90 -9.24 4.32
CA ALA A 65 8.87 -8.24 3.87
C ALA A 65 8.55 -6.83 4.38
N THR A 66 7.26 -6.56 4.64
CA THR A 66 6.80 -5.31 5.25
C THR A 66 6.78 -5.32 6.79
N GLN A 67 7.21 -6.42 7.42
CA GLN A 67 7.11 -6.60 8.88
C GLN A 67 5.70 -6.32 9.42
N ALA A 68 4.67 -6.78 8.68
CA ALA A 68 3.27 -6.57 9.01
C ALA A 68 2.93 -7.16 10.39
N ALA A 69 2.20 -6.38 11.21
CA ALA A 69 1.70 -6.80 12.52
C ALA A 69 0.49 -7.73 12.36
N PRO A 70 0.16 -8.58 13.35
CA PRO A 70 -0.90 -9.59 13.22
C PRO A 70 -2.24 -9.04 12.70
N GLU A 71 -2.64 -7.85 13.12
CA GLU A 71 -3.87 -7.18 12.66
C GLU A 71 -3.84 -6.89 11.15
N ASP A 72 -2.67 -6.55 10.61
CA ASP A 72 -2.47 -6.31 9.17
C ASP A 72 -2.52 -7.63 8.37
N TRP A 73 -2.19 -8.76 9.00
CA TRP A 73 -2.34 -10.08 8.38
C TRP A 73 -3.82 -10.45 8.27
N GLU A 74 -4.59 -10.18 9.31
CA GLU A 74 -6.04 -10.44 9.32
C GLU A 74 -6.75 -9.61 8.24
N ASP A 75 -6.37 -8.34 8.04
CA ASP A 75 -6.92 -7.48 6.98
C ASP A 75 -6.57 -7.94 5.55
N ALA A 76 -5.36 -8.49 5.37
CA ALA A 76 -4.86 -8.83 4.03
C ALA A 76 -5.24 -10.23 3.54
N LEU A 77 -5.50 -11.17 4.46
CA LEU A 77 -5.79 -12.56 4.12
C LEU A 77 -7.25 -12.75 3.68
N PRO A 78 -7.54 -13.62 2.70
CA PRO A 78 -8.90 -13.87 2.24
C PRO A 78 -9.74 -14.65 3.29
N ASP A 79 -10.96 -14.18 3.57
CA ASP A 79 -11.85 -14.74 4.59
C ASP A 79 -12.26 -16.21 4.36
N GLU A 80 -12.44 -16.64 3.09
CA GLU A 80 -12.98 -17.96 2.75
C GLU A 80 -11.91 -19.01 2.35
N GLY A 81 -10.72 -18.95 2.96
CA GLY A 81 -9.67 -19.93 2.66
C GLY A 81 -9.19 -19.90 1.21
N GLY A 82 -9.31 -18.73 0.57
CA GLY A 82 -8.84 -18.49 -0.79
C GLY A 82 -7.35 -18.83 -0.94
N THR A 83 -6.97 -19.44 -2.06
CA THR A 83 -5.57 -19.84 -2.31
C THR A 83 -4.74 -18.75 -2.98
N ASP A 84 -5.36 -17.63 -3.32
CA ASP A 84 -4.82 -16.51 -4.07
C ASP A 84 -5.73 -15.27 -3.97
N VAL A 85 -5.18 -14.10 -4.29
CA VAL A 85 -5.87 -12.81 -4.23
C VAL A 85 -5.79 -12.05 -5.55
N GLY A 86 -6.85 -11.32 -5.89
CA GLY A 86 -6.90 -10.46 -7.09
C GLY A 86 -6.29 -9.06 -6.88
N GLY A 87 -5.90 -8.73 -5.65
CA GLY A 87 -5.39 -7.42 -5.27
C GLY A 87 -5.03 -7.38 -3.80
N ILE A 88 -4.67 -6.20 -3.33
CA ILE A 88 -4.34 -5.91 -1.92
C ILE A 88 -5.06 -4.63 -1.48
N GLY A 89 -5.50 -4.62 -0.22
CA GLY A 89 -6.12 -3.45 0.39
C GLY A 89 -5.13 -2.36 0.79
N ILE A 90 -5.67 -1.30 1.40
CA ILE A 90 -4.94 -0.10 1.84
C ILE A 90 -3.75 -0.46 2.71
N VAL A 91 -3.96 -1.29 3.74
CA VAL A 91 -2.96 -1.54 4.80
C VAL A 91 -1.67 -2.10 4.21
N LEU A 92 -1.75 -3.17 3.42
CA LEU A 92 -0.57 -3.76 2.80
C LEU A 92 0.02 -2.84 1.71
N ALA A 93 -0.81 -2.20 0.89
CA ALA A 93 -0.34 -1.28 -0.14
C ALA A 93 0.47 -0.11 0.46
N GLU A 94 0.01 0.46 1.57
CA GLU A 94 0.70 1.52 2.30
C GLU A 94 2.02 1.06 2.89
N LYS A 95 2.09 -0.15 3.45
CA LYS A 95 3.37 -0.66 3.94
C LYS A 95 4.40 -0.85 2.82
N LEU A 96 3.97 -1.29 1.64
CA LEU A 96 4.85 -1.38 0.47
C LEU A 96 5.32 0.03 0.05
N ILE A 97 4.44 1.03 0.04
CA ILE A 97 4.80 2.42 -0.25
C ILE A 97 5.80 2.97 0.79
N ALA A 98 5.55 2.74 2.09
CA ALA A 98 6.43 3.16 3.17
C ALA A 98 7.83 2.57 3.02
N ARG A 99 7.90 1.28 2.69
CA ARG A 99 9.14 0.56 2.41
C ARG A 99 9.88 1.14 1.20
N HIS A 100 9.17 1.39 0.10
CA HIS A 100 9.76 1.92 -1.14
C HIS A 100 10.32 3.34 -0.98
N LEU A 101 9.57 4.19 -0.28
CA LEU A 101 9.93 5.59 -0.10
C LEU A 101 10.87 5.82 1.08
N HIS A 102 11.04 4.83 1.96
CA HIS A 102 11.73 4.96 3.25
C HIS A 102 11.09 6.04 4.15
N LEU A 103 9.77 6.11 4.16
CA LEU A 103 8.99 7.12 4.88
C LEU A 103 7.92 6.50 5.78
N THR A 104 7.60 7.18 6.88
CA THR A 104 6.37 7.00 7.65
C THR A 104 5.51 8.26 7.56
N TRP A 105 4.22 8.14 7.90
CA TRP A 105 3.28 9.27 7.95
C TRP A 105 2.24 9.06 9.06
N GLU A 106 1.55 10.14 9.42
CA GLU A 106 0.53 10.15 10.47
C GLU A 106 -0.87 9.89 9.90
N HIS A 107 -1.13 10.43 8.71
CA HIS A 107 -2.44 10.35 8.07
C HIS A 107 -2.29 10.19 6.56
N HIS A 108 -3.27 9.54 5.93
CA HIS A 108 -3.48 9.66 4.49
C HIS A 108 -4.73 10.47 4.19
N LEU A 109 -4.79 11.06 2.99
CA LEU A 109 -6.02 11.61 2.41
C LEU A 109 -6.17 11.08 0.99
N ILE A 110 -7.38 10.63 0.66
CA ILE A 110 -7.72 10.05 -0.64
C ILE A 110 -8.43 11.14 -1.45
N THR A 111 -7.84 11.54 -2.58
CA THR A 111 -8.49 12.43 -3.55
C THR A 111 -8.79 11.68 -4.85
N ALA A 112 -9.53 12.32 -5.76
CA ALA A 112 -9.89 11.70 -7.04
C ALA A 112 -8.65 11.32 -7.88
N ASP A 113 -7.55 12.03 -7.71
CA ASP A 113 -6.34 11.94 -8.53
C ASP A 113 -5.11 11.39 -7.77
N SER A 114 -5.09 11.54 -6.44
CA SER A 114 -3.89 11.27 -5.64
C SER A 114 -4.19 10.69 -4.24
N LEU A 115 -3.19 9.99 -3.72
CA LEU A 115 -3.01 9.67 -2.31
C LEU A 115 -2.08 10.71 -1.71
N TRP A 116 -2.53 11.41 -0.68
CA TRP A 116 -1.72 12.35 0.09
C TRP A 116 -1.26 11.72 1.39
N LEU A 117 0.04 11.70 1.62
CA LEU A 117 0.65 11.25 2.88
C LEU A 117 1.00 12.49 3.70
N VAL A 118 0.47 12.61 4.93
CA VAL A 118 0.56 13.81 5.76
C VAL A 118 1.27 13.50 7.08
N GLY A 119 2.12 14.42 7.53
CA GLY A 119 2.95 14.20 8.73
C GLY A 119 4.16 13.32 8.42
N VAL A 120 4.72 13.45 7.22
CA VAL A 120 5.77 12.56 6.71
C VAL A 120 7.10 12.74 7.46
N ALA A 121 7.69 11.62 7.87
CA ALA A 121 9.03 11.52 8.45
C ALA A 121 9.83 10.39 7.78
N ASP A 122 11.16 10.49 7.79
CA ASP A 122 12.04 9.43 7.27
C ASP A 122 12.09 8.25 8.25
N ILE A 123 12.08 7.02 7.72
CA ILE A 123 12.33 5.81 8.54
C ILE A 123 13.83 5.80 8.87
N PRO A 124 14.23 5.80 10.16
CA PRO A 124 15.64 5.72 10.54
C PRO A 124 16.27 4.45 9.97
N CYS A 125 17.43 4.59 9.33
CA CYS A 125 18.22 3.47 8.80
C CYS A 125 18.72 2.53 9.90
#